data_AF-A0AAU0MHS5-F1
#
_entry.id   AF-A0AAU0MHS5-F1
#
_cell.length_a   1.000
_cell.length_b   1.000
_cell.length_c   1.000
_cell.angle_alpha   90.00
_cell.angle_beta   90.00
_cell.angle_gamma   90.00
#
_symmetry.space_group_name_H-M   'P 1'
#
loop_
_entity.id
_entity.type
_entity.pdbx_description
1 polymer ?
#
loop_
_entity_poly.entity_id
_entity_poly.type
_entity_poly.pdbx_seq_one_letter_code
_entity_poly.pdbx_strand_id
1 'polypeptide(L)'
;MLLWLGGWGAAMDSAAEGIGVLAAGEADAGTAGGPLGFVGTAARAESPSWLAAHPVRDVVYAALESEGRVQAFRRTDEASLAPLGRPVEVGEAVCHVAVSPDAGFLVATCWGDGRVVRVALSPEGAPGDIAAAAAATDPHAPERADRADAAASTGPADIDLRAAVRALREAAGEEYAHLVPAIDEPADHPGSPQTQERVSRAHASLFLPDGRIATTDLGFDLVRIWRRGTDGLRADHEVVLPAGSGPRHLVWHPSGHVYVVTEFSREVFVLAADETGRWRLVAGAAASAASLPDDTGAEITLSRDGEYVYAGLRGSNTIAVLRVRGGGESLAPVALVDAGVDWPRHHLVVRDTLLVAGQRSNDVVSMSLDIRTGVPGRVRHRTAAPSPTRLLPARP
;
A
#
# COMPACT_ATOMS: atom_id res chain seq x y z
N MET A 1 9.38 -3.65 -24.29
CA MET A 1 9.67 -2.40 -23.58
C MET A 1 10.78 -2.60 -22.55
N LEU A 2 11.45 -1.52 -22.14
CA LEU A 2 12.29 -1.51 -20.94
C LEU A 2 11.52 -1.01 -19.71
N LEU A 3 11.79 -1.60 -18.56
CA LEU A 3 11.30 -1.18 -17.25
C LEU A 3 12.47 -1.02 -16.28
N TRP A 4 12.39 0.00 -15.43
CA TRP A 4 13.18 0.09 -14.22
C TRP A 4 12.56 -0.80 -13.14
N LEU A 5 13.42 -1.49 -12.40
CA LEU A 5 13.04 -2.45 -11.38
C LEU A 5 13.58 -2.02 -10.03
N GLY A 6 12.69 -1.69 -9.09
CA GLY A 6 13.05 -1.53 -7.70
C GLY A 6 13.28 -2.89 -7.03
N GLY A 7 14.06 -2.91 -5.95
CA GLY A 7 14.31 -4.14 -5.20
C GLY A 7 14.91 -3.90 -3.82
N TRP A 8 14.89 -4.93 -2.99
CA TRP A 8 15.55 -4.92 -1.68
C TRP A 8 16.99 -5.41 -1.77
N GLY A 9 17.90 -4.68 -1.13
CA GLY A 9 19.32 -5.01 -1.06
C GLY A 9 19.69 -5.75 0.23
N ALA A 10 21.01 -5.87 0.46
CA ALA A 10 21.55 -6.66 1.57
C ALA A 10 21.11 -6.17 2.95
N ALA A 11 20.91 -4.86 3.13
CA ALA A 11 20.41 -4.28 4.38
C ALA A 11 18.97 -4.70 4.74
N MET A 12 18.24 -5.28 3.78
CA MET A 12 16.87 -5.80 3.93
C MET A 12 16.85 -7.33 3.73
N ASP A 13 17.97 -8.00 4.03
CA ASP A 13 18.15 -9.45 3.90
C ASP A 13 17.88 -9.98 2.48
N SER A 14 18.34 -9.24 1.48
CA SER A 14 18.07 -9.55 0.08
C SER A 14 19.24 -9.21 -0.87
N ALA A 15 19.04 -9.40 -2.18
CA ALA A 15 20.14 -9.51 -3.15
C ALA A 15 20.17 -8.42 -4.24
N ALA A 16 19.25 -7.44 -4.25
CA ALA A 16 19.28 -6.38 -5.25
C ALA A 16 20.46 -5.42 -5.00
N GLU A 17 21.25 -5.15 -6.05
CA GLU A 17 22.38 -4.22 -5.95
C GLU A 17 21.99 -2.74 -6.18
N GLY A 18 20.73 -2.49 -6.54
CA GLY A 18 20.22 -1.18 -6.90
C GLY A 18 19.01 -1.24 -7.83
N ILE A 19 18.87 -0.21 -8.68
CA ILE A 19 17.79 -0.14 -9.66
C ILE A 19 18.14 -1.09 -10.80
N GLY A 20 17.33 -2.12 -10.99
CA GLY A 20 17.47 -3.08 -12.09
C GLY A 20 16.85 -2.60 -13.40
N VAL A 21 17.16 -3.33 -14.48
CA VAL A 21 16.56 -3.17 -15.80
C VAL A 21 15.93 -4.48 -16.23
N LEU A 22 14.67 -4.41 -16.62
CA LEU A 22 13.91 -5.51 -17.16
C LEU A 22 13.52 -5.21 -18.61
N ALA A 23 13.81 -6.13 -19.51
CA ALA A 23 13.27 -6.13 -20.87
C ALA A 23 12.02 -7.03 -20.93
N ALA A 24 10.97 -6.55 -21.59
CA ALA A 24 9.75 -7.30 -21.88
C ALA A 24 9.44 -7.21 -23.38
N GLY A 25 9.95 -8.17 -24.16
CA GLY A 25 10.03 -8.06 -25.62
C GLY A 25 11.01 -6.97 -26.09
N GLU A 26 10.82 -6.47 -27.30
CA GLU A 26 11.70 -5.43 -27.89
C GLU A 26 11.71 -4.14 -27.07
N ALA A 27 12.86 -3.49 -26.94
CA ALA A 27 13.07 -2.33 -26.06
C ALA A 27 12.05 -1.18 -26.28
N ASP A 28 11.69 -0.91 -27.54
CA ASP A 28 10.74 0.13 -27.94
C ASP A 28 9.30 -0.37 -28.15
N ALA A 29 9.00 -1.64 -27.86
CA ALA A 29 7.65 -2.15 -27.97
C ALA A 29 6.72 -1.45 -26.97
N GLY A 30 5.55 -0.99 -27.42
CA GLY A 30 4.52 -0.46 -26.51
C GLY A 30 3.75 -1.53 -25.73
N THR A 31 4.11 -2.80 -25.86
CA THR A 31 3.50 -3.96 -25.18
C THR A 31 4.54 -4.67 -24.32
N ALA A 32 4.09 -5.37 -23.27
CA ALA A 32 4.95 -6.23 -22.45
C ALA A 32 4.76 -7.74 -22.71
N GLY A 33 4.03 -8.13 -23.76
CA GLY A 33 3.67 -9.53 -24.03
C GLY A 33 4.77 -10.41 -24.63
N GLY A 34 5.99 -9.88 -24.82
CA GLY A 34 7.15 -10.63 -25.31
C GLY A 34 7.96 -11.30 -24.19
N PRO A 35 9.04 -12.03 -24.54
CA PRO A 35 9.92 -12.66 -23.55
C PRO A 35 10.45 -11.66 -22.52
N LEU A 36 10.49 -12.08 -21.25
CA LEU A 36 11.10 -11.31 -20.18
C LEU A 36 12.60 -11.62 -20.06
N GLY A 37 13.40 -10.61 -19.75
CA GLY A 37 14.82 -10.78 -19.43
C GLY A 37 15.32 -9.70 -18.49
N PHE A 38 15.97 -10.09 -17.40
CA PHE A 38 16.70 -9.16 -16.55
C PHE A 38 18.02 -8.78 -17.25
N VAL A 39 18.18 -7.49 -17.56
CA VAL A 39 19.31 -6.98 -18.34
C VAL A 39 20.51 -6.68 -17.44
N GLY A 40 20.28 -6.19 -16.22
CA GLY A 40 21.32 -5.86 -15.26
C GLY A 40 20.92 -4.73 -14.32
N THR A 41 21.90 -4.15 -13.64
CA THR A 41 21.72 -3.02 -12.71
C THR A 41 21.97 -1.70 -13.43
N ALA A 42 20.95 -0.84 -13.51
CA ALA A 42 21.02 0.50 -14.11
C ALA A 42 21.83 1.49 -13.26
N ALA A 43 21.66 1.42 -11.94
CA ALA A 43 22.37 2.22 -10.95
C ALA A 43 22.46 1.47 -9.63
N ARG A 44 23.61 1.52 -8.98
CA ARG A 44 23.77 1.00 -7.61
C ARG A 44 23.07 1.91 -6.62
N ALA A 45 22.32 1.32 -5.70
CA ALA A 45 21.61 2.01 -4.64
C ALA A 45 21.20 1.00 -3.55
N GLU A 46 21.15 1.43 -2.29
CA GLU A 46 20.70 0.58 -1.20
C GLU A 46 19.17 0.50 -1.16
N SER A 47 18.64 -0.71 -1.39
CA SER A 47 17.21 -1.04 -1.33
C SER A 47 16.26 0.00 -1.97
N PRO A 48 16.40 0.33 -3.27
CA PRO A 48 15.50 1.24 -3.97
C PRO A 48 14.14 0.56 -4.18
N SER A 49 13.32 0.51 -3.12
CA SER A 49 12.14 -0.35 -3.08
C SER A 49 10.94 0.22 -3.82
N TRP A 50 10.91 1.54 -4.03
CA TRP A 50 9.92 2.23 -4.84
C TRP A 50 10.55 3.22 -5.81
N LEU A 51 9.95 3.36 -6.99
CA LEU A 51 10.41 4.19 -8.08
C LEU A 51 9.27 5.05 -8.63
N ALA A 52 9.55 6.33 -8.87
CA ALA A 52 8.68 7.26 -9.58
C ALA A 52 9.44 8.00 -10.68
N ALA A 53 8.79 8.22 -11.82
CA ALA A 53 9.36 9.01 -12.90
C ALA A 53 9.08 10.50 -12.69
N HIS A 54 10.03 11.34 -13.07
CA HIS A 54 9.78 12.76 -13.30
C HIS A 54 8.79 12.90 -14.48
N PRO A 55 7.78 13.80 -14.43
CA PRO A 55 6.74 13.87 -15.46
C PRO A 55 7.24 14.31 -16.85
N VAL A 56 8.29 15.12 -16.92
CA VAL A 56 8.82 15.66 -18.20
C VAL A 56 10.27 15.25 -18.52
N ARG A 57 11.12 15.05 -17.51
CA ARG A 57 12.57 14.80 -17.69
C ARG A 57 12.87 13.32 -17.54
N ASP A 58 13.99 12.89 -18.11
CA ASP A 58 14.53 11.54 -17.91
C ASP A 58 15.21 11.40 -16.53
N VAL A 59 14.42 11.60 -15.47
CA VAL A 59 14.82 11.48 -14.07
C VAL A 59 13.91 10.47 -13.39
N VAL A 60 14.50 9.57 -12.61
CA VAL A 60 13.82 8.58 -11.78
C VAL A 60 14.15 8.88 -10.33
N TYR A 61 13.14 8.88 -9.46
CA TYR A 61 13.27 9.03 -8.02
C TYR A 61 13.14 7.66 -7.37
N ALA A 62 14.05 7.33 -6.47
CA ALA A 62 14.01 6.11 -5.69
C ALA A 62 13.80 6.41 -4.21
N ALA A 63 12.88 5.67 -3.57
CA ALA A 63 12.84 5.53 -2.12
C ALA A 63 13.85 4.46 -1.70
N LEU A 64 14.92 4.88 -1.01
CA LEU A 64 15.96 4.00 -0.48
C LEU A 64 15.54 3.56 0.92
N GLU A 65 14.76 2.48 0.98
CA GLU A 65 13.97 2.11 2.17
C GLU A 65 14.85 1.89 3.40
N SER A 66 15.93 1.12 3.26
CA SER A 66 16.84 0.84 4.37
C SER A 66 17.64 2.06 4.84
N GLU A 67 17.77 3.10 4.01
CA GLU A 67 18.53 4.31 4.36
C GLU A 67 17.66 5.47 4.85
N GLY A 68 16.33 5.38 4.67
CA GLY A 68 15.43 6.49 4.98
C GLY A 68 15.64 7.72 4.09
N ARG A 69 16.08 7.51 2.84
CA ARG A 69 16.48 8.56 1.90
C ARG A 69 15.76 8.49 0.56
N VAL A 70 15.61 9.64 -0.10
CA VAL A 70 15.18 9.75 -1.49
C VAL A 70 16.36 10.18 -2.35
N GLN A 71 16.62 9.46 -3.44
CA GLN A 71 17.67 9.78 -4.42
C GLN A 71 17.05 9.96 -5.81
N ALA A 72 17.48 10.99 -6.53
CA ALA A 72 17.19 11.11 -7.96
C ALA A 72 18.31 10.50 -8.80
N PHE A 73 17.94 9.92 -9.93
CA PHE A 73 18.85 9.39 -10.92
C PHE A 73 18.46 9.91 -12.30
N ARG A 74 19.42 10.44 -13.06
CA ARG A 74 19.24 10.84 -14.44
C ARG A 74 19.59 9.67 -15.35
N ARG A 75 18.75 9.44 -16.36
CA ARG A 75 19.06 8.49 -17.44
C ARG A 75 20.26 8.97 -18.25
N THR A 76 21.24 8.09 -18.43
CA THR A 76 22.44 8.38 -19.24
C THR A 76 22.41 7.67 -20.59
N ASP A 77 21.74 6.53 -20.68
CA ASP A 77 21.49 5.79 -21.91
C ASP A 77 20.20 4.95 -21.78
N GLU A 78 19.97 3.99 -22.66
CA GLU A 78 18.74 3.20 -22.64
C GLU A 78 18.53 2.38 -21.37
N ALA A 79 19.61 1.88 -20.75
CA ALA A 79 19.60 0.94 -19.64
C ALA A 79 20.40 1.41 -18.40
N SER A 80 20.97 2.62 -18.42
CA SER A 80 21.80 3.15 -17.34
C SER A 80 21.25 4.43 -16.73
N LEU A 81 21.48 4.56 -15.44
CA LEU A 81 21.08 5.68 -14.60
C LEU A 81 22.33 6.19 -13.84
N ALA A 82 22.46 7.50 -13.68
CA ALA A 82 23.49 8.12 -12.86
C ALA A 82 22.86 8.99 -11.76
N PRO A 83 23.39 9.01 -10.52
CA PRO A 83 22.88 9.86 -9.46
C PRO A 83 22.79 11.34 -9.89
N LEU A 84 21.67 11.98 -9.57
CA LEU A 84 21.42 13.40 -9.80
C LEU A 84 21.28 14.11 -8.45
N GLY A 85 22.32 14.84 -8.07
CA GLY A 85 22.40 15.48 -6.76
C GLY A 85 22.63 14.47 -5.63
N ARG A 86 22.63 14.98 -4.40
CA ARG A 86 22.80 14.17 -3.19
C ARG A 86 21.47 13.53 -2.77
N PRO A 87 21.49 12.37 -2.09
CA PRO A 87 20.28 11.82 -1.50
C PRO A 87 19.80 12.72 -0.37
N VAL A 88 18.49 12.76 -0.16
CA VAL A 88 17.83 13.57 0.87
C VAL A 88 17.20 12.65 1.91
N GLU A 89 17.54 12.87 3.18
CA GLU A 89 16.99 12.11 4.31
C GLU A 89 15.57 12.59 4.62
N VAL A 90 14.61 11.66 4.67
CA VAL A 90 13.18 11.99 4.81
C VAL A 90 12.53 11.33 6.03
N GLY A 91 12.99 10.16 6.45
CA GLY A 91 12.46 9.43 7.59
C GLY A 91 12.68 7.93 7.47
N GLU A 92 12.41 7.21 8.55
CA GLU A 92 12.68 5.77 8.68
C GLU A 92 11.83 4.94 7.69
N ALA A 93 12.45 3.98 7.01
CA ALA A 93 11.78 3.09 6.05
C ALA A 93 10.88 3.84 5.05
N VAL A 94 11.45 4.83 4.36
CA VAL A 94 10.76 5.49 3.24
C VAL A 94 10.38 4.46 2.19
N CYS A 95 9.08 4.29 1.97
CA CYS A 95 8.57 3.15 1.21
C CYS A 95 7.85 3.56 -0.08
N HIS A 96 7.54 4.85 -0.26
CA HIS A 96 6.87 5.34 -1.45
C HIS A 96 7.22 6.80 -1.73
N VAL A 97 7.30 7.14 -3.02
CA VAL A 97 7.43 8.51 -3.52
C VAL A 97 6.46 8.74 -4.68
N ALA A 98 5.85 9.93 -4.70
CA ALA A 98 5.06 10.42 -5.83
C ALA A 98 5.54 11.81 -6.22
N VAL A 99 5.63 12.08 -7.52
CA VAL A 99 6.10 13.37 -8.05
C VAL A 99 4.91 14.25 -8.41
N SER A 100 4.96 15.53 -8.03
CA SER A 100 3.93 16.49 -8.42
C SER A 100 3.85 16.64 -9.94
N PRO A 101 2.64 16.84 -10.52
CA PRO A 101 2.49 16.99 -11.98
C PRO A 101 3.29 18.16 -12.58
N ASP A 102 3.51 19.23 -11.81
CA ASP A 102 4.31 20.39 -12.23
C ASP A 102 5.82 20.21 -12.00
N ALA A 103 6.23 19.05 -11.47
CA ALA A 103 7.60 18.71 -11.08
C ALA A 103 8.25 19.70 -10.10
N GLY A 104 7.47 20.49 -9.34
CA GLY A 104 8.02 21.42 -8.37
C GLY A 104 8.45 20.76 -7.06
N PHE A 105 7.90 19.58 -6.75
CA PHE A 105 8.21 18.79 -5.57
C PHE A 105 7.81 17.31 -5.73
N LEU A 106 8.24 16.48 -4.79
CA LEU A 106 7.69 15.13 -4.60
C LEU A 106 7.20 14.97 -3.15
N VAL A 107 6.37 13.95 -2.92
CA VAL A 107 5.91 13.54 -1.59
C VAL A 107 6.43 12.14 -1.29
N ALA A 108 7.22 12.03 -0.22
CA ALA A 108 7.71 10.78 0.34
C ALA A 108 6.85 10.35 1.54
N THR A 109 6.58 9.06 1.68
CA THR A 109 5.91 8.49 2.86
C THR A 109 6.79 7.43 3.51
N CYS A 110 6.90 7.52 4.83
CA CYS A 110 7.82 6.75 5.65
C CYS A 110 7.04 5.76 6.52
N TRP A 111 7.25 4.47 6.26
CA TRP A 111 6.56 3.41 7.00
C TRP A 111 7.13 3.28 8.41
N GLY A 112 8.43 3.53 8.61
CA GLY A 112 9.12 3.31 9.89
C GLY A 112 8.65 4.25 11.00
N ASP A 113 8.40 5.50 10.64
CA ASP A 113 8.10 6.58 11.60
C ASP A 113 6.80 7.37 11.29
N GLY A 114 6.03 6.94 10.30
CA GLY A 114 4.73 7.54 9.96
C GLY A 114 4.82 8.88 9.23
N ARG A 115 6.02 9.34 8.85
CA ARG A 115 6.18 10.68 8.26
C ARG A 115 5.63 10.77 6.85
N VAL A 116 5.02 11.92 6.55
CA VAL A 116 4.75 12.39 5.19
C VAL A 116 5.62 13.61 4.96
N VAL A 117 6.45 13.60 3.91
CA VAL A 117 7.47 14.63 3.68
C VAL A 117 7.36 15.17 2.26
N ARG A 118 7.21 16.50 2.14
CA ARG A 118 7.41 17.20 0.88
C ARG A 118 8.90 17.41 0.66
N VAL A 119 9.40 17.07 -0.52
CA VAL A 119 10.79 17.33 -0.95
C VAL A 119 10.75 18.24 -2.18
N ALA A 120 11.34 19.42 -2.08
CA ALA A 120 11.44 20.36 -3.19
C ALA A 120 12.32 19.77 -4.32
N LEU A 121 11.98 20.09 -5.56
CA LEU A 121 12.75 19.69 -6.73
C LEU A 121 13.35 20.93 -7.39
N SER A 122 14.63 20.86 -7.76
CA SER A 122 15.28 21.89 -8.57
C SER A 122 14.71 21.88 -10.01
N PRO A 123 14.97 22.93 -10.81
CA PRO A 123 14.62 22.93 -12.23
C PRO A 123 15.21 21.76 -13.02
N GLU A 124 16.29 21.12 -12.56
CA GLU A 124 16.91 19.94 -13.17
C GLU A 124 16.30 18.63 -12.67
N GLY A 125 15.43 18.68 -11.66
CA GLY A 125 14.78 17.54 -11.04
C GLY A 125 15.55 16.96 -9.84
N ALA A 126 16.57 17.64 -9.31
CA ALA A 126 17.31 17.16 -8.14
C ALA A 126 16.51 17.42 -6.84
N PRO A 127 16.44 16.47 -5.89
CA PRO A 127 15.79 16.67 -4.60
C PRO A 127 16.59 17.62 -3.72
N GLY A 128 15.89 18.48 -2.98
CA GLY A 128 16.46 19.52 -2.13
C GLY A 128 15.76 19.62 -0.79
N ASP A 129 15.38 20.84 -0.42
CA ASP A 129 14.79 21.15 0.89
C ASP A 129 13.55 20.32 1.19
N ILE A 130 13.41 19.94 2.46
CA ILE A 130 12.29 19.13 2.95
C ILE A 130 11.38 19.92 3.87
N ALA A 131 10.11 19.53 3.87
CA ALA A 131 9.12 19.97 4.85
C ALA A 131 8.28 18.78 5.28
N ALA A 132 8.38 18.39 6.54
CA ALA A 132 7.52 17.37 7.13
C ALA A 132 6.10 17.92 7.27
N ALA A 133 5.11 17.12 6.89
CA ALA A 133 3.72 17.41 7.16
C ALA A 133 3.39 17.15 8.64
N ALA A 134 2.24 17.63 9.11
CA ALA A 134 1.78 17.34 10.47
C ALA A 134 1.69 15.82 10.72
N ALA A 135 2.11 15.37 11.90
CA ALA A 135 1.98 13.97 12.30
C ALA A 135 0.50 13.53 12.28
N ALA A 136 0.26 12.26 12.00
CA ALA A 136 -1.09 11.69 12.12
C ALA A 136 -1.47 11.54 13.59
N THR A 137 -2.77 11.55 13.88
CA THR A 137 -3.32 11.22 15.20
C THR A 137 -4.25 10.03 15.03
N ASP A 138 -4.18 9.05 15.94
CA ASP A 138 -5.03 7.87 15.85
C ASP A 138 -6.51 8.26 16.06
N PRO A 139 -7.37 8.12 15.04
CA PRO A 139 -8.79 8.43 15.17
C PRO A 139 -9.57 7.39 15.98
N HIS A 140 -9.01 6.20 16.20
CA HIS A 140 -9.62 5.11 16.97
C HIS A 140 -8.98 4.92 18.34
N ALA A 141 -8.08 5.82 18.76
CA ALA A 141 -7.61 5.82 20.13
C ALA A 141 -8.81 6.03 21.07
N PRO A 142 -8.89 5.29 22.20
CA PRO A 142 -9.92 5.54 23.18
C PRO A 142 -9.84 7.00 23.60
N GLU A 143 -10.97 7.70 23.65
CA GLU A 143 -11.01 9.06 24.19
C GLU A 143 -10.26 9.06 25.51
N ARG A 144 -9.23 9.91 25.64
CA ARG A 144 -8.58 10.11 26.92
C ARG A 144 -9.67 10.59 27.86
N ALA A 145 -10.19 9.70 28.71
CA ALA A 145 -10.94 10.11 29.87
C ALA A 145 -10.00 11.05 30.62
N ASP A 146 -10.30 12.35 30.57
CA ASP A 146 -9.65 13.32 31.42
C ASP A 146 -9.72 12.74 32.84
N ARG A 147 -8.56 12.56 33.46
CA ARG A 147 -8.47 12.26 34.88
C ARG A 147 -8.91 13.52 35.62
N ALA A 148 -10.21 13.78 35.63
CA ALA A 148 -10.89 14.70 36.49
C ALA A 148 -12.18 14.01 36.92
N ASP A 149 -12.31 13.86 38.23
CA ASP A 149 -13.49 13.42 38.97
C ASP A 149 -13.78 11.91 38.96
N ALA A 150 -13.02 11.23 39.81
CA ALA A 150 -13.58 10.16 40.63
C ALA A 150 -14.72 10.74 41.50
N ALA A 151 -15.92 10.80 40.93
CA ALA A 151 -17.17 10.96 41.67
C ALA A 151 -18.10 9.82 41.25
N ALA A 152 -18.45 9.01 42.23
CA ALA A 152 -19.24 7.80 42.08
C ALA A 152 -20.55 8.06 41.32
N SER A 153 -20.79 7.27 40.27
CA SER A 153 -22.10 7.11 39.65
C SER A 153 -22.36 5.61 39.48
N THR A 154 -23.03 5.03 40.47
CA THR A 154 -23.62 3.70 40.43
C THR A 154 -24.83 3.70 39.50
N GLY A 155 -24.71 3.05 38.35
CA GLY A 155 -25.79 2.70 37.40
C GLY A 155 -25.65 1.22 37.00
N PRO A 156 -26.70 0.60 36.41
CA PRO A 156 -27.27 -0.66 36.90
C PRO A 156 -26.39 -1.89 36.65
N ALA A 157 -26.43 -2.79 37.65
CA ALA A 157 -25.68 -4.04 37.81
C ALA A 157 -25.25 -4.73 36.51
N ASP A 158 -23.96 -4.63 36.23
CA ASP A 158 -23.24 -5.59 35.41
C ASP A 158 -23.39 -6.96 36.10
N ILE A 159 -24.16 -7.86 35.50
CA ILE A 159 -24.41 -9.19 36.08
C ILE A 159 -23.07 -9.92 36.04
N ASP A 160 -22.45 -10.12 37.21
CA ASP A 160 -21.26 -10.96 37.33
C ASP A 160 -21.64 -12.40 36.97
N LEU A 161 -21.43 -12.72 35.68
CA LEU A 161 -21.74 -14.01 35.08
C LEU A 161 -21.03 -15.16 35.83
N ARG A 162 -19.88 -14.89 36.45
CA ARG A 162 -19.13 -15.87 37.24
C ARG A 162 -19.76 -16.10 38.60
N ALA A 163 -20.25 -15.05 39.26
CA ALA A 163 -21.06 -15.19 40.46
C ALA A 163 -22.36 -15.95 40.18
N ALA A 164 -23.02 -15.67 39.05
CA ALA A 164 -24.22 -16.37 38.63
C ALA A 164 -23.96 -17.86 38.34
N VAL A 165 -22.87 -18.20 37.65
CA VAL A 165 -22.49 -19.60 37.35
C VAL A 165 -22.11 -20.37 38.61
N ARG A 166 -21.41 -19.74 39.57
CA ARG A 166 -21.11 -20.36 40.88
C ARG A 166 -22.38 -20.66 41.66
N ALA A 167 -23.27 -19.68 41.79
CA ALA A 167 -24.54 -19.87 42.48
C ALA A 167 -25.41 -20.95 41.83
N LEU A 168 -25.40 -21.03 40.49
CA LEU A 168 -26.14 -22.05 39.76
C LEU A 168 -25.57 -23.47 39.96
N ARG A 169 -24.23 -23.61 40.01
CA ARG A 169 -23.58 -24.90 40.30
C ARG A 169 -23.81 -25.38 41.72
N GLU A 170 -23.76 -24.46 42.68
CA GLU A 170 -24.04 -24.77 44.09
C GLU A 170 -25.51 -25.19 44.28
N ALA A 171 -26.44 -24.53 43.59
CA ALA A 171 -27.85 -24.91 43.59
C ALA A 171 -28.14 -26.24 42.86
N ALA A 172 -27.39 -26.57 41.81
CA ALA A 172 -27.57 -27.80 41.03
C ALA A 172 -27.10 -29.07 41.76
N GLY A 173 -26.24 -28.94 42.77
CA GLY A 173 -25.67 -30.07 43.50
C GLY A 173 -24.64 -30.88 42.70
N GLU A 174 -23.80 -31.66 43.39
CA GLU A 174 -22.68 -32.39 42.77
C GLU A 174 -23.09 -33.33 41.63
N GLU A 175 -24.31 -33.89 41.71
CA GLU A 175 -24.86 -34.81 40.71
C GLU A 175 -25.09 -34.14 39.34
N TYR A 176 -25.46 -32.85 39.30
CA TYR A 176 -25.85 -32.15 38.06
C TYR A 176 -24.92 -30.97 37.69
N ALA A 177 -23.87 -30.71 38.48
CA ALA A 177 -22.92 -29.63 38.24
C ALA A 177 -22.23 -29.69 36.84
N HIS A 178 -22.12 -30.90 36.27
CA HIS A 178 -21.56 -31.15 34.94
C HIS A 178 -22.42 -30.63 33.78
N LEU A 179 -23.69 -30.29 34.02
CA LEU A 179 -24.60 -29.71 33.02
C LEU A 179 -24.51 -28.18 32.96
N VAL A 180 -23.82 -27.53 33.92
CA VAL A 180 -23.59 -26.08 33.91
C VAL A 180 -22.29 -25.79 33.15
N PRO A 181 -22.33 -25.07 32.00
CA PRO A 181 -21.16 -24.80 31.16
C PRO A 181 -19.99 -24.25 31.98
N ALA A 182 -18.80 -24.81 31.80
CA ALA A 182 -17.60 -24.21 32.36
C ALA A 182 -17.31 -22.92 31.59
N ILE A 183 -17.21 -21.81 32.31
CA ILE A 183 -16.44 -20.68 31.81
C ILE A 183 -15.00 -21.10 32.08
N ASP A 184 -14.32 -21.64 31.06
CA ASP A 184 -12.93 -22.07 31.19
C ASP A 184 -12.09 -20.90 31.74
N GLU A 185 -11.18 -21.21 32.66
CA GLU A 185 -10.14 -20.25 33.06
C GLU A 185 -9.41 -19.82 31.79
N PRO A 186 -9.08 -18.52 31.63
CA PRO A 186 -8.17 -18.15 30.57
C PRO A 186 -6.88 -18.92 30.82
N ALA A 187 -6.53 -19.83 29.91
CA ALA A 187 -5.20 -20.38 29.85
C ALA A 187 -4.24 -19.21 29.95
N ASP A 188 -3.22 -19.36 30.79
CA ASP A 188 -2.14 -18.39 30.99
C ASP A 188 -1.37 -18.27 29.67
N HIS A 189 -1.94 -17.50 28.73
CA HIS A 189 -1.30 -17.08 27.51
C HIS A 189 -0.32 -15.97 27.89
N PRO A 190 0.96 -16.07 27.49
CA PRO A 190 1.86 -14.94 27.58
C PRO A 190 1.29 -13.84 26.68
N GLY A 191 0.66 -12.86 27.32
CA GLY A 191 0.00 -11.74 26.68
C GLY A 191 -1.52 -11.89 26.65
N SER A 192 -2.19 -11.38 27.69
CA SER A 192 -3.29 -10.44 27.43
C SER A 192 -2.89 -9.59 26.21
N PRO A 193 -3.77 -9.29 25.23
CA PRO A 193 -3.42 -8.28 24.26
C PRO A 193 -3.20 -7.01 25.07
N GLN A 194 -1.94 -6.73 25.40
CA GLN A 194 -1.46 -5.37 25.50
C GLN A 194 -1.95 -4.82 24.19
N THR A 195 -2.98 -3.97 24.26
CA THR A 195 -3.42 -3.16 23.14
C THR A 195 -2.19 -2.39 22.76
N GLN A 196 -1.37 -2.98 21.88
CA GLN A 196 -0.11 -2.40 21.48
C GLN A 196 -0.50 -1.05 20.92
N GLU A 197 0.09 0.00 21.49
CA GLU A 197 -0.21 1.36 21.06
C GLU A 197 -0.01 1.38 19.55
N ARG A 198 -1.08 1.76 18.84
CA ARG A 198 -1.04 1.82 17.39
C ARG A 198 -0.04 2.91 17.03
N VAL A 199 0.76 2.65 15.99
CA VAL A 199 1.78 3.58 15.51
C VAL A 199 1.42 3.97 14.09
N SER A 200 1.54 5.25 13.76
CA SER A 200 1.36 5.76 12.40
C SER A 200 2.34 5.07 11.43
N ARG A 201 1.83 4.66 10.26
CA ARG A 201 2.61 3.99 9.20
C ARG A 201 2.20 4.56 7.84
N ALA A 202 2.74 5.72 7.47
CA ALA A 202 2.45 6.33 6.17
C ALA A 202 3.00 5.46 5.03
N HIS A 203 2.17 5.09 4.06
CA HIS A 203 2.54 4.03 3.09
C HIS A 203 2.54 4.47 1.62
N ALA A 204 1.60 5.30 1.18
CA ALA A 204 1.55 5.74 -0.22
C ALA A 204 1.02 7.17 -0.36
N SER A 205 1.31 7.77 -1.51
CA SER A 205 0.89 9.13 -1.87
C SER A 205 0.35 9.19 -3.30
N LEU A 206 -0.71 9.97 -3.51
CA LEU A 206 -1.35 10.19 -4.82
C LEU A 206 -1.67 11.66 -5.00
N PHE A 207 -1.30 12.23 -6.14
CA PHE A 207 -1.75 13.55 -6.56
C PHE A 207 -3.13 13.43 -7.20
N LEU A 208 -4.08 14.21 -6.70
CA LEU A 208 -5.46 14.25 -7.19
C LEU A 208 -5.59 15.33 -8.28
N PRO A 209 -6.53 15.18 -9.24
CA PRO A 209 -6.69 16.15 -10.33
C PRO A 209 -7.08 17.56 -9.89
N ASP A 210 -7.65 17.72 -8.69
CA ASP A 210 -8.00 19.02 -8.11
C ASP A 210 -6.79 19.74 -7.46
N GLY A 211 -5.59 19.16 -7.56
CA GLY A 211 -4.35 19.69 -7.00
C GLY A 211 -4.11 19.33 -5.54
N ARG A 212 -5.00 18.55 -4.90
CA ARG A 212 -4.77 17.99 -3.57
C ARG A 212 -3.91 16.74 -3.65
N ILE A 213 -3.46 16.28 -2.49
CA ILE A 213 -2.66 15.07 -2.34
C ILE A 213 -3.36 14.17 -1.32
N ALA A 214 -3.53 12.90 -1.65
CA ALA A 214 -3.98 11.88 -0.71
C ALA A 214 -2.79 11.04 -0.24
N THR A 215 -2.70 10.75 1.05
CA THR A 215 -1.73 9.81 1.60
C THR A 215 -2.39 8.78 2.51
N THR A 216 -2.00 7.52 2.40
CA THR A 216 -2.46 6.46 3.30
C THR A 216 -1.62 6.41 4.56
N ASP A 217 -2.27 6.18 5.69
CA ASP A 217 -1.65 5.77 6.95
C ASP A 217 -2.21 4.39 7.31
N LEU A 218 -1.37 3.38 7.11
CA LEU A 218 -1.67 1.98 7.37
C LEU A 218 -1.86 1.72 8.87
N GLY A 219 -1.17 2.46 9.73
CA GLY A 219 -1.20 2.26 11.16
C GLY A 219 -2.48 2.78 11.81
N PHE A 220 -2.99 3.92 11.32
CA PHE A 220 -4.13 4.64 11.88
C PHE A 220 -5.44 4.51 11.09
N ASP A 221 -5.48 3.66 10.06
CA ASP A 221 -6.66 3.49 9.21
C ASP A 221 -7.14 4.80 8.58
N LEU A 222 -6.20 5.62 8.08
CA LEU A 222 -6.49 6.94 7.53
C LEU A 222 -6.13 7.04 6.05
N VAL A 223 -6.93 7.81 5.33
CA VAL A 223 -6.48 8.53 4.13
C VAL A 223 -6.50 10.02 4.45
N ARG A 224 -5.32 10.63 4.46
CA ARG A 224 -5.11 12.04 4.81
C ARG A 224 -5.07 12.87 3.54
N ILE A 225 -5.84 13.95 3.50
CA ILE A 225 -5.93 14.86 2.35
C ILE A 225 -5.17 16.15 2.66
N TRP A 226 -4.33 16.55 1.74
CA TRP A 226 -3.45 17.70 1.85
C TRP A 226 -3.67 18.69 0.72
N ARG A 227 -3.46 19.96 1.04
CA ARG A 227 -3.26 21.03 0.06
C ARG A 227 -1.79 21.38 -0.03
N ARG A 228 -1.37 21.83 -1.21
CA ARG A 228 -0.08 22.51 -1.38
C ARG A 228 -0.06 23.80 -0.54
N GLY A 229 0.95 23.92 0.32
CA GLY A 229 1.32 25.18 0.97
C GLY A 229 2.58 25.79 0.36
N THR A 230 2.94 26.99 0.80
CA THR A 230 4.21 27.65 0.46
C THR A 230 5.40 26.88 1.03
N ASP A 231 5.30 26.51 2.31
CA ASP A 231 6.40 25.97 3.11
C ASP A 231 6.24 24.48 3.42
N GLY A 232 5.30 23.78 2.77
CA GLY A 232 5.00 22.39 3.10
C GLY A 232 3.64 21.92 2.60
N LEU A 233 3.19 20.78 3.14
CA LEU A 233 1.82 20.31 2.97
C LEU A 233 0.94 20.89 4.08
N ARG A 234 -0.21 21.45 3.71
CA ARG A 234 -1.23 21.93 4.66
C ARG A 234 -2.31 20.87 4.78
N ALA A 235 -2.63 20.44 6.00
CA ALA A 235 -3.74 19.53 6.24
C ALA A 235 -5.06 20.14 5.71
N ASP A 236 -5.85 19.32 5.02
CA ASP A 236 -7.19 19.69 4.56
C ASP A 236 -8.24 19.00 5.43
N HIS A 237 -8.28 17.67 5.36
CA HIS A 237 -9.12 16.80 6.17
C HIS A 237 -8.62 15.37 6.07
N GLU A 238 -9.25 14.47 6.82
CA GLU A 238 -8.93 13.05 6.83
C GLU A 238 -10.20 12.25 6.54
N VAL A 239 -10.01 11.08 5.92
CA VAL A 239 -11.02 10.05 5.73
C VAL A 239 -10.62 8.88 6.63
N VAL A 240 -11.44 8.64 7.65
CA VAL A 240 -11.27 7.50 8.57
C VAL A 240 -11.86 6.27 7.92
N LEU A 241 -11.05 5.22 7.82
CA LEU A 241 -11.46 3.90 7.37
C LEU A 241 -11.74 3.00 8.59
N PRO A 242 -12.45 1.87 8.41
CA PRO A 242 -12.74 0.95 9.50
C PRO A 242 -11.47 0.55 10.28
N ALA A 243 -11.62 0.44 11.59
CA ALA A 243 -10.53 0.09 12.49
C ALA A 243 -9.92 -1.27 12.12
N GLY A 244 -8.60 -1.34 12.02
CA GLY A 244 -7.85 -2.53 11.63
C GLY A 244 -7.86 -2.81 10.12
N SER A 245 -8.22 -1.83 9.29
CA SER A 245 -8.21 -2.00 7.82
C SER A 245 -6.78 -1.98 7.25
N GLY A 246 -5.94 -1.06 7.69
CA GLY A 246 -4.58 -0.87 7.18
C GLY A 246 -4.49 -0.36 5.75
N PRO A 247 -4.94 0.87 5.42
CA PRO A 247 -4.89 1.44 4.07
C PRO A 247 -3.46 1.47 3.53
N ARG A 248 -3.23 0.86 2.36
CA ARG A 248 -1.88 0.63 1.83
C ARG A 248 -1.60 1.47 0.60
N HIS A 249 -2.06 1.01 -0.57
CA HIS A 249 -1.88 1.71 -1.84
C HIS A 249 -3.21 2.25 -2.36
N LEU A 250 -3.16 3.26 -3.21
CA LEU A 250 -4.33 3.89 -3.79
C LEU A 250 -4.13 4.22 -5.26
N VAL A 251 -5.23 4.20 -6.02
CA VAL A 251 -5.25 4.52 -7.44
C VAL A 251 -6.41 5.45 -7.78
N TRP A 252 -6.15 6.44 -8.64
CA TRP A 252 -7.19 7.30 -9.20
C TRP A 252 -7.93 6.57 -10.32
N HIS A 253 -9.26 6.56 -10.28
CA HIS A 253 -10.11 6.05 -11.35
C HIS A 253 -10.68 7.22 -12.19
N PRO A 254 -10.75 7.11 -13.53
CA PRO A 254 -11.25 8.17 -14.42
C PRO A 254 -12.66 8.69 -14.10
N SER A 255 -13.47 7.94 -13.35
CA SER A 255 -14.78 8.41 -12.90
C SER A 255 -14.75 9.55 -11.87
N GLY A 256 -13.60 9.86 -11.27
CA GLY A 256 -13.53 10.76 -10.13
C GLY A 256 -13.35 10.08 -8.76
N HIS A 257 -13.27 8.75 -8.73
CA HIS A 257 -13.14 7.97 -7.51
C HIS A 257 -11.67 7.64 -7.22
N VAL A 258 -11.34 7.44 -5.94
CA VAL A 258 -10.06 6.86 -5.51
C VAL A 258 -10.33 5.49 -4.92
N TYR A 259 -9.62 4.47 -5.39
CA TYR A 259 -9.67 3.13 -4.83
C TYR A 259 -8.48 2.89 -3.94
N VAL A 260 -8.71 2.33 -2.76
CA VAL A 260 -7.69 2.14 -1.73
C VAL A 260 -7.69 0.67 -1.33
N VAL A 261 -6.60 -0.05 -1.64
CA VAL A 261 -6.41 -1.42 -1.15
C VAL A 261 -5.89 -1.38 0.28
N THR A 262 -6.37 -2.28 1.11
CA THR A 262 -5.97 -2.38 2.50
C THR A 262 -5.11 -3.62 2.75
N GLU A 263 -4.03 -3.45 3.52
CA GLU A 263 -3.09 -4.51 3.87
C GLU A 263 -3.73 -5.52 4.83
N PHE A 264 -4.42 -5.03 5.86
CA PHE A 264 -4.90 -5.88 6.95
C PHE A 264 -6.30 -6.42 6.70
N SER A 265 -7.27 -5.62 6.24
CA SER A 265 -8.63 -6.14 6.00
C SER A 265 -8.82 -6.79 4.62
N ARG A 266 -7.86 -6.64 3.70
CA ARG A 266 -7.92 -7.16 2.32
C ARG A 266 -9.15 -6.65 1.56
N GLU A 267 -9.55 -5.42 1.84
CA GLU A 267 -10.65 -4.75 1.18
C GLU A 267 -10.11 -3.72 0.17
N VAL A 268 -10.97 -3.35 -0.77
CA VAL A 268 -10.80 -2.18 -1.62
C VAL A 268 -11.90 -1.19 -1.27
N PHE A 269 -11.51 -0.08 -0.63
CA PHE A 269 -12.40 1.01 -0.31
C PHE A 269 -12.47 2.02 -1.45
N VAL A 270 -13.66 2.60 -1.66
CA VAL A 270 -13.92 3.61 -2.67
C VAL A 270 -14.15 4.95 -1.98
N LEU A 271 -13.36 5.94 -2.36
CA LEU A 271 -13.50 7.31 -1.90
C LEU A 271 -14.02 8.21 -3.02
N ALA A 272 -14.86 9.18 -2.66
CA ALA A 272 -15.34 10.22 -3.56
C ALA A 272 -15.32 11.58 -2.86
N ALA A 273 -15.12 12.64 -3.63
CA ALA A 273 -15.35 14.01 -3.17
C ALA A 273 -16.83 14.38 -3.26
N ASP A 274 -17.38 15.02 -2.23
CA ASP A 274 -18.70 15.65 -2.30
C ASP A 274 -18.67 16.96 -3.09
N GLU A 275 -19.83 17.63 -3.21
CA GLU A 275 -19.97 18.91 -3.91
C GLU A 275 -19.09 20.05 -3.33
N THR A 276 -18.68 19.94 -2.07
CA THR A 276 -17.76 20.88 -1.41
C THR A 276 -16.28 20.53 -1.66
N GLY A 277 -16.03 19.42 -2.35
CA GLY A 277 -14.71 18.86 -2.57
C GLY A 277 -14.17 18.13 -1.33
N ARG A 278 -15.00 17.70 -0.38
CA ARG A 278 -14.57 16.91 0.77
C ARG A 278 -14.62 15.43 0.44
N TRP A 279 -13.49 14.74 0.57
CA TRP A 279 -13.40 13.30 0.35
C TRP A 279 -14.06 12.52 1.48
N ARG A 280 -14.75 11.43 1.12
CA ARG A 280 -15.41 10.51 2.05
C ARG A 280 -15.32 9.07 1.52
N LEU A 281 -15.37 8.13 2.44
CA LEU A 281 -15.64 6.72 2.13
C LEU A 281 -17.07 6.59 1.63
N VAL A 282 -17.26 6.03 0.43
CA VAL A 282 -18.58 5.85 -0.19
C VAL A 282 -18.96 4.39 -0.39
N ALA A 283 -17.97 3.49 -0.51
CA ALA A 283 -18.20 2.05 -0.59
C ALA A 283 -16.96 1.26 -0.16
N GLY A 284 -17.13 -0.05 0.02
CA GLY A 284 -16.05 -1.01 0.21
C GLY A 284 -16.45 -2.38 -0.32
N ALA A 285 -15.46 -3.14 -0.78
CA ALA A 285 -15.63 -4.53 -1.17
C ALA A 285 -14.43 -5.34 -0.70
N ALA A 286 -14.65 -6.56 -0.20
CA ALA A 286 -13.56 -7.52 -0.05
C ALA A 286 -12.87 -7.72 -1.39
N ALA A 287 -11.53 -7.77 -1.42
CA ALA A 287 -10.79 -8.01 -2.65
C ALA A 287 -11.21 -9.34 -3.30
N SER A 288 -11.46 -10.36 -2.49
CA SER A 288 -12.03 -11.65 -2.90
C SER A 288 -12.79 -12.29 -1.74
N ALA A 289 -13.84 -13.05 -2.06
CA ALA A 289 -14.52 -13.89 -1.07
C ALA A 289 -13.68 -15.12 -0.65
N ALA A 290 -12.60 -15.41 -1.37
CA ALA A 290 -11.69 -16.53 -1.14
C ALA A 290 -10.32 -16.11 -0.57
N SER A 291 -10.17 -14.85 -0.12
CA SER A 291 -8.94 -14.44 0.58
C SER A 291 -8.77 -15.19 1.89
N LEU A 292 -7.54 -15.57 2.22
CA LEU A 292 -7.22 -16.32 3.43
C LEU A 292 -6.98 -15.39 4.64
N PRO A 293 -7.07 -15.92 5.89
CA PRO A 293 -6.80 -15.13 7.09
C PRO A 293 -5.42 -14.48 7.13
N ASP A 294 -4.40 -15.16 6.59
CA ASP A 294 -3.00 -14.69 6.54
C ASP A 294 -2.68 -13.85 5.30
N ASP A 295 -3.67 -13.60 4.42
CA ASP A 295 -3.45 -12.76 3.26
C ASP A 295 -3.25 -11.30 3.68
N THR A 296 -2.34 -10.63 2.97
CA THR A 296 -2.14 -9.18 3.11
C THR A 296 -2.21 -8.49 1.76
N GLY A 297 -3.01 -7.43 1.67
CA GLY A 297 -3.09 -6.61 0.47
C GLY A 297 -1.77 -5.93 0.14
N ALA A 298 -1.44 -5.79 -1.14
CA ALA A 298 -0.19 -5.20 -1.63
C ALA A 298 -0.45 -4.04 -2.60
N GLU A 299 -0.28 -4.27 -3.90
CA GLU A 299 -0.47 -3.28 -4.94
C GLU A 299 -1.93 -3.23 -5.42
N ILE A 300 -2.35 -2.09 -5.95
CA ILE A 300 -3.62 -1.90 -6.65
C ILE A 300 -3.38 -1.18 -7.98
N THR A 301 -3.87 -1.74 -9.08
CA THR A 301 -3.78 -1.10 -10.39
C THR A 301 -5.06 -1.30 -11.20
N LEU A 302 -5.24 -0.50 -12.24
CA LEU A 302 -6.41 -0.54 -13.11
C LEU A 302 -6.10 -1.24 -14.43
N SER A 303 -7.12 -1.81 -15.06
CA SER A 303 -7.07 -2.08 -16.50
C SER A 303 -6.97 -0.76 -17.28
N ARG A 304 -6.51 -0.84 -18.53
CA ARG A 304 -6.32 0.34 -19.39
C ARG A 304 -7.59 1.18 -19.58
N ASP A 305 -8.74 0.51 -19.62
CA ASP A 305 -10.07 1.13 -19.77
C ASP A 305 -10.73 1.49 -18.42
N GLY A 306 -10.11 1.13 -17.29
CA GLY A 306 -10.67 1.34 -15.95
C GLY A 306 -11.80 0.38 -15.59
N GLU A 307 -12.20 -0.56 -16.44
CA GLU A 307 -13.30 -1.48 -16.12
C GLU A 307 -12.97 -2.50 -15.02
N TYR A 308 -11.68 -2.73 -14.77
CA TYR A 308 -11.19 -3.72 -13.81
C TYR A 308 -10.13 -3.14 -12.87
N VAL A 309 -10.16 -3.62 -11.64
CA VAL A 309 -9.18 -3.36 -10.58
C VAL A 309 -8.46 -4.66 -10.27
N TYR A 310 -7.13 -4.62 -10.18
CA TYR A 310 -6.28 -5.74 -9.79
C TYR A 310 -5.63 -5.43 -8.45
N ALA A 311 -5.92 -6.24 -7.44
CA ALA A 311 -5.32 -6.14 -6.12
C ALA A 311 -4.43 -7.38 -5.84
N GLY A 312 -3.18 -7.16 -5.47
CA GLY A 312 -2.25 -8.24 -5.14
C GLY A 312 -2.43 -8.68 -3.70
N LEU A 313 -2.53 -9.98 -3.45
CA LEU A 313 -2.60 -10.58 -2.12
C LEU A 313 -1.34 -11.42 -1.88
N ARG A 314 -0.53 -11.01 -0.91
CA ARG A 314 0.61 -11.77 -0.40
C ARG A 314 0.11 -12.78 0.63
N GLY A 315 0.79 -13.92 0.77
CA GLY A 315 0.33 -15.05 1.58
C GLY A 315 -0.16 -16.16 0.67
N SER A 316 -1.40 -16.04 0.16
CA SER A 316 -1.94 -16.93 -0.87
C SER A 316 -1.30 -16.75 -2.25
N ASN A 317 -0.57 -15.65 -2.45
CA ASN A 317 0.15 -15.34 -3.69
C ASN A 317 -0.78 -15.26 -4.91
N THR A 318 -1.80 -14.42 -4.78
CA THR A 318 -2.88 -14.30 -5.77
C THR A 318 -3.07 -12.85 -6.23
N ILE A 319 -3.72 -12.69 -7.40
CA ILE A 319 -4.25 -11.43 -7.89
C ILE A 319 -5.78 -11.51 -7.81
N ALA A 320 -6.37 -10.68 -6.96
CA ALA A 320 -7.80 -10.46 -6.92
C ALA A 320 -8.21 -9.51 -8.07
N VAL A 321 -9.22 -9.91 -8.82
CA VAL A 321 -9.78 -9.15 -9.93
C VAL A 321 -11.17 -8.68 -9.54
N LEU A 322 -11.38 -7.38 -9.52
CA LEU A 322 -12.68 -6.76 -9.26
C LEU A 322 -13.13 -6.00 -10.51
N ARG A 323 -14.41 -6.13 -10.85
CA ARG A 323 -15.04 -5.32 -11.89
C ARG A 323 -15.59 -4.04 -11.28
N VAL A 324 -15.30 -2.92 -11.94
CA VAL A 324 -15.90 -1.62 -11.64
C VAL A 324 -17.36 -1.62 -12.08
N ARG A 325 -18.26 -1.17 -11.19
CA ARG A 325 -19.71 -1.15 -11.40
C ARG A 325 -20.26 0.27 -11.24
N GLY A 326 -21.44 0.49 -11.81
CA GLY A 326 -22.09 1.80 -11.80
C GLY A 326 -21.25 2.84 -12.54
N GLY A 327 -21.19 4.05 -11.99
CA GLY A 327 -20.29 5.11 -12.43
C GLY A 327 -18.87 5.00 -11.85
N GLY A 328 -18.53 3.92 -11.15
CA GLY A 328 -17.23 3.73 -10.50
C GLY A 328 -17.29 3.70 -8.97
N GLU A 329 -18.47 3.89 -8.38
CA GLU A 329 -18.69 3.93 -6.94
C GLU A 329 -18.71 2.54 -6.27
N SER A 330 -18.79 1.46 -7.06
CA SER A 330 -18.91 0.10 -6.54
C SER A 330 -17.96 -0.86 -7.25
N LEU A 331 -17.44 -1.84 -6.50
CA LEU A 331 -16.54 -2.88 -6.98
C LEU A 331 -17.16 -4.25 -6.70
N ALA A 332 -17.07 -5.16 -7.67
CA ALA A 332 -17.55 -6.53 -7.53
C ALA A 332 -16.41 -7.53 -7.83
N PRO A 333 -15.99 -8.39 -6.88
CA PRO A 333 -15.04 -9.45 -7.15
C PRO A 333 -15.52 -10.35 -8.29
N VAL A 334 -14.64 -10.67 -9.24
CA VAL A 334 -14.95 -11.55 -10.39
C VAL A 334 -14.01 -12.73 -10.52
N ALA A 335 -12.77 -12.62 -10.03
CA ALA A 335 -11.83 -13.73 -10.04
C ALA A 335 -10.78 -13.57 -8.95
N LEU A 336 -10.19 -14.70 -8.55
CA LEU A 336 -8.96 -14.77 -7.78
C LEU A 336 -8.04 -15.73 -8.53
N VAL A 337 -6.90 -15.24 -8.98
CA VAL A 337 -5.97 -16.03 -9.81
C VAL A 337 -4.61 -16.14 -9.15
N ASP A 338 -3.93 -17.25 -9.39
CA ASP A 338 -2.52 -17.43 -9.01
C ASP A 338 -1.66 -16.32 -9.65
N ALA A 339 -0.86 -15.63 -8.84
CA ALA A 339 0.00 -14.55 -9.30
C ALA A 339 1.24 -15.06 -10.07
N GLY A 340 1.53 -16.36 -9.98
CA GLY A 340 2.66 -17.02 -10.60
C GLY A 340 3.99 -16.80 -9.88
N VAL A 341 3.99 -16.15 -8.72
CA VAL A 341 5.18 -15.75 -7.96
C VAL A 341 4.96 -15.88 -6.47
N ASP A 342 6.02 -15.93 -5.68
CA ASP A 342 5.92 -15.82 -4.21
C ASP A 342 6.06 -14.37 -3.78
N TRP A 343 5.07 -13.93 -2.99
CA TRP A 343 4.97 -12.58 -2.44
C TRP A 343 4.82 -11.52 -3.53
N PRO A 344 3.65 -11.44 -4.23
CA PRO A 344 3.38 -10.46 -5.26
C PRO A 344 3.34 -9.05 -4.66
N ARG A 345 4.51 -8.41 -4.58
CA ARG A 345 4.71 -7.12 -3.91
C ARG A 345 4.21 -5.97 -4.77
N HIS A 346 4.30 -6.13 -6.09
CA HIS A 346 3.88 -5.14 -7.05
C HIS A 346 3.46 -5.78 -8.38
N HIS A 347 2.49 -5.20 -9.06
CA HIS A 347 2.10 -5.57 -10.41
C HIS A 347 1.74 -4.34 -11.24
N LEU A 348 1.84 -4.48 -12.56
CA LEU A 348 1.62 -3.40 -13.51
C LEU A 348 0.87 -3.93 -14.72
N VAL A 349 -0.19 -3.23 -15.12
CA VAL A 349 -0.87 -3.49 -16.40
C VAL A 349 -0.18 -2.69 -17.50
N VAL A 350 0.33 -3.38 -18.52
CA VAL A 350 0.82 -2.79 -19.76
C VAL A 350 -0.03 -3.31 -20.91
N ARG A 351 -0.97 -2.48 -21.37
CA ARG A 351 -1.97 -2.81 -22.40
C ARG A 351 -2.77 -4.08 -22.03
N ASP A 352 -2.44 -5.20 -22.65
CA ASP A 352 -3.08 -6.51 -22.53
C ASP A 352 -2.26 -7.51 -21.69
N THR A 353 -1.23 -7.02 -20.99
CA THR A 353 -0.31 -7.85 -20.21
C THR A 353 -0.26 -7.36 -18.77
N LEU A 354 -0.39 -8.29 -17.82
CA LEU A 354 -0.12 -8.06 -16.40
C LEU A 354 1.30 -8.54 -16.10
N LEU A 355 2.15 -7.64 -15.62
CA LEU A 355 3.46 -7.97 -15.07
C LEU A 355 3.36 -8.06 -13.55
N VAL A 356 3.95 -9.09 -12.94
CA VAL A 356 3.93 -9.30 -11.49
C VAL A 356 5.34 -9.52 -10.96
N ALA A 357 5.71 -8.74 -9.95
CA ALA A 357 6.99 -8.82 -9.24
C ALA A 357 6.85 -9.69 -7.99
N GLY A 358 7.56 -10.84 -8.01
CA GLY A 358 7.66 -11.78 -6.90
C GLY A 358 8.83 -11.47 -5.99
N GLN A 359 8.58 -10.75 -4.90
CA GLN A 359 9.65 -10.27 -4.03
C GLN A 359 10.44 -11.42 -3.38
N ARG A 360 9.76 -12.50 -2.97
CA ARG A 360 10.40 -13.64 -2.29
C ARG A 360 10.85 -14.73 -3.27
N SER A 361 10.16 -14.89 -4.40
CA SER A 361 10.57 -15.81 -5.45
C SER A 361 11.73 -15.30 -6.32
N ASN A 362 12.13 -14.03 -6.18
CA ASN A 362 13.21 -13.41 -6.96
C ASN A 362 12.97 -13.53 -8.48
N ASP A 363 11.75 -13.21 -8.91
CA ASP A 363 11.40 -13.22 -10.32
C ASP A 363 10.27 -12.25 -10.69
N VAL A 364 10.20 -11.96 -11.98
CA VAL A 364 9.09 -11.24 -12.60
C VAL A 364 8.43 -12.16 -13.61
N VAL A 365 7.10 -12.20 -13.58
CA VAL A 365 6.30 -12.95 -14.56
C VAL A 365 5.42 -12.01 -15.38
N SER A 366 5.03 -12.47 -16.56
CA SER A 366 4.00 -11.85 -17.39
C SER A 366 2.83 -12.81 -17.61
N MET A 367 1.62 -12.27 -17.59
CA MET A 367 0.38 -12.98 -17.86
C MET A 367 -0.43 -12.17 -18.87
N SER A 368 -1.05 -12.85 -19.85
CA SER A 368 -1.97 -12.16 -20.77
C SER A 368 -3.31 -11.90 -20.08
N LEU A 369 -3.88 -10.71 -20.28
CA LEU A 369 -5.19 -10.33 -19.77
C LEU A 369 -6.24 -10.64 -20.82
N ASP A 370 -7.27 -11.40 -20.44
CA ASP A 370 -8.49 -11.48 -21.26
C ASP A 370 -9.26 -10.15 -21.13
N ILE A 371 -9.17 -9.31 -22.16
CA ILE A 371 -9.81 -7.98 -22.17
C ILE A 371 -11.35 -8.02 -22.02
N ARG A 372 -12.00 -9.16 -22.26
CA ARG A 372 -13.46 -9.29 -22.11
C ARG A 372 -13.88 -9.54 -20.67
N THR A 373 -13.02 -10.23 -19.92
CA THR A 373 -13.32 -10.70 -18.56
C THR A 373 -12.47 -10.00 -17.50
N GLY A 374 -11.39 -9.34 -17.89
CA GLY A 374 -10.37 -8.77 -17.02
C GLY A 374 -9.50 -9.84 -16.36
N VAL A 375 -9.68 -11.13 -16.65
CA VAL A 375 -9.02 -12.20 -15.90
C VAL A 375 -7.63 -12.48 -16.48
N PRO A 376 -6.55 -12.45 -15.67
CA PRO A 376 -5.23 -12.89 -16.11
C PRO A 376 -5.22 -14.39 -16.44
N GLY A 377 -4.59 -14.74 -17.56
CA GLY A 377 -4.31 -16.11 -17.95
C GLY A 377 -3.15 -16.72 -17.18
N ARG A 378 -2.58 -17.81 -17.70
CA ARG A 378 -1.38 -18.45 -17.14
C ARG A 378 -0.14 -17.59 -17.34
N VAL A 379 0.89 -17.84 -16.52
CA VAL A 379 2.24 -17.28 -16.73
C VAL A 379 2.72 -17.63 -18.14
N ARG A 380 3.07 -16.60 -18.91
CA ARG A 380 3.56 -16.71 -20.29
C ARG A 380 5.08 -16.66 -20.35
N HIS A 381 5.68 -15.70 -19.65
CA HIS A 381 7.13 -15.55 -19.54
C HIS A 381 7.51 -15.27 -18.10
N ARG A 382 8.71 -15.72 -17.72
CA ARG A 382 9.33 -15.53 -16.41
C ARG A 382 10.79 -15.16 -16.63
N THR A 383 11.32 -14.27 -15.79
CA THR A 383 12.77 -14.09 -15.64
C THR A 383 13.12 -13.97 -14.17
N ALA A 384 14.28 -14.51 -13.79
CA ALA A 384 14.85 -14.20 -12.49
C ALA A 384 15.19 -12.71 -12.41
N ALA A 385 14.96 -12.12 -11.24
CA ALA A 385 15.36 -10.76 -10.91
C ALA A 385 15.52 -10.65 -9.38
N PRO A 386 16.53 -9.95 -8.86
CA PRO A 386 16.79 -9.94 -7.42
C PRO A 386 15.73 -9.13 -6.68
N SER A 387 14.95 -9.83 -5.85
CA SER A 387 13.87 -9.32 -4.98
C SER A 387 13.10 -8.11 -5.52
N PRO A 388 12.36 -8.27 -6.62
CA PRO A 388 11.69 -7.17 -7.28
C PRO A 388 10.54 -6.62 -6.43
N THR A 389 10.51 -5.30 -6.25
CA THR A 389 9.50 -4.62 -5.41
C THR A 389 8.68 -3.58 -6.14
N ARG A 390 9.14 -3.06 -7.29
CA ARG A 390 8.43 -2.06 -8.09
C ARG A 390 8.81 -2.17 -9.56
N LEU A 391 7.80 -2.24 -10.43
CA LEU A 391 7.96 -2.17 -11.88
C LEU A 391 7.58 -0.75 -12.35
N LEU A 392 8.50 -0.06 -13.02
CA LEU A 392 8.27 1.28 -13.56
C LEU A 392 8.67 1.29 -15.05
N PRO A 393 7.76 1.59 -16.00
CA PRO A 393 8.13 1.77 -17.40
C PRO A 393 9.28 2.79 -17.55
N ALA A 394 10.31 2.44 -18.32
CA ALA A 394 11.46 3.31 -18.53
C ALA A 394 11.16 4.49 -19.47
N ARG A 395 10.01 4.45 -20.15
CA ARG A 395 9.41 5.53 -20.93
C ARG A 395 7.89 5.52 -20.66
N PRO A 396 7.25 6.69 -20.56
CA PRO A 396 5.81 6.80 -20.34
C PRO A 396 4.95 6.30 -21.53
#